data_AF-A0A7C6YF13-F1
#
_entry.id   AF-A0A7C6YF13-F1
#
_cell.length_a   1.000
_cell.length_b   1.000
_cell.length_c   1.000
_cell.angle_alpha   90.00
_cell.angle_beta   90.00
_cell.angle_gamma   90.00
#
_symmetry.space_group_name_H-M   'P 1'
#
loop_
_entity.id
_entity.type
_entity.pdbx_description
1 polymer ?
#
loop_
_entity_poly.entity_id
_entity_poly.type
_entity_poly.pdbx_seq_one_letter_code
_entity_poly.pdbx_strand_id
1 'polypeptide(L)'
;MPHSRRLRVVAAALEQEDASAGTGGHGYTVMLKLSRVLDVDEARLISERNPFLHGTAGSRKLLAVDTTVETVREEKDMIQMLLAEVEADALAEVAHRRAEERRALERSAAEVRRRNEVLGEIDW
;
A
#
# COMPACT_ATOMS: atom_id res chain seq x y z
N MET A 1 -10.32 -13.77 -1.47
CA MET A 1 -9.01 -13.09 -1.32
C MET A 1 -8.60 -12.47 -2.66
N PRO A 2 -8.99 -11.23 -3.01
CA PRO A 2 -8.71 -10.73 -4.35
C PRO A 2 -7.37 -9.97 -4.39
N HIS A 3 -6.25 -10.65 -4.16
CA HIS A 3 -4.89 -10.13 -4.43
C HIS A 3 -4.35 -10.64 -5.77
N SER A 4 -5.17 -11.27 -6.62
CA SER A 4 -4.68 -11.96 -7.82
C SER A 4 -4.11 -11.05 -8.91
N ARG A 5 -4.19 -9.72 -8.76
CA ARG A 5 -3.74 -8.78 -9.78
C ARG A 5 -2.67 -7.85 -9.22
N ARG A 6 -1.48 -7.90 -9.84
CA ARG A 6 -0.35 -7.02 -9.50
C ARG A 6 -0.74 -5.55 -9.55
N LEU A 7 -0.22 -4.76 -8.62
CA LEU A 7 -0.43 -3.31 -8.58
C LEU A 7 0.31 -2.65 -9.75
N ARG A 8 -0.43 -2.00 -10.65
CA ARG A 8 0.11 -1.37 -11.87
C ARG A 8 -0.72 -0.17 -12.29
N VAL A 9 -0.08 0.83 -12.89
CA VAL A 9 -0.79 1.89 -13.62
C VAL A 9 -1.31 1.31 -14.95
N VAL A 10 -2.60 1.48 -15.21
CA VAL A 10 -3.27 1.03 -16.45
C VAL A 10 -3.61 2.18 -17.40
N ALA A 11 -3.75 3.39 -16.87
CA ALA A 11 -3.99 4.60 -17.65
C ALA A 11 -3.52 5.83 -16.86
N ALA A 12 -3.23 6.91 -17.56
CA ALA A 12 -2.96 8.23 -16.99
C ALA A 12 -3.86 9.25 -17.68
N ALA A 13 -4.46 10.15 -16.91
CA ALA A 13 -5.30 11.23 -17.41
C ALA A 13 -5.04 12.48 -16.55
N LEU A 14 -5.18 13.67 -17.14
CA LEU A 14 -5.20 14.91 -16.36
C LEU A 14 -6.41 14.89 -15.42
N GLU A 15 -6.20 15.26 -14.16
CA GLU A 15 -7.32 15.47 -13.24
C GLU A 15 -7.96 16.82 -13.58
N GLN A 16 -9.13 16.78 -14.21
CA GLN A 16 -9.84 17.97 -14.64
C GLN A 16 -10.70 18.51 -13.48
N GLU A 17 -10.06 18.99 -12.42
CA GLU A 17 -10.67 19.89 -11.43
C GLU A 17 -9.79 21.15 -11.40
N ASP A 18 -10.36 22.28 -11.83
CA ASP A 18 -9.71 23.58 -12.00
C ASP A 18 -8.63 23.69 -13.09
N ALA A 19 -9.03 23.46 -14.34
CA ALA A 19 -8.39 24.12 -15.49
C ALA A 19 -8.71 25.63 -15.50
N SER A 20 -8.45 26.34 -14.40
CA SER A 20 -8.34 27.78 -14.40
C SER A 20 -7.01 28.12 -15.06
N ALA A 21 -7.10 28.49 -16.34
CA ALA A 21 -6.00 28.86 -17.20
C ALA A 21 -5.06 29.87 -16.53
N GLY A 22 -3.84 29.42 -16.22
CA GLY A 22 -2.73 30.26 -15.81
C GLY A 22 -1.47 29.79 -16.53
N THR A 23 -1.19 30.40 -17.68
CA THR A 23 0.09 30.29 -18.38
C THR A 23 1.24 30.65 -17.44
N GLY A 24 1.95 29.62 -16.95
CA GLY A 24 3.18 29.80 -16.19
C GLY A 24 3.62 28.51 -15.52
N GLY A 25 4.43 27.70 -16.20
CA GLY A 25 5.46 26.81 -15.63
C GLY A 25 5.19 25.87 -14.44
N HIS A 26 3.98 25.74 -13.94
CA HIS A 26 3.65 24.97 -12.73
C HIS A 26 3.01 23.64 -13.11
N GLY A 27 3.50 22.53 -12.55
CA GLY A 27 3.01 21.19 -12.87
C GLY A 27 1.56 20.99 -12.44
N TYR A 28 0.83 20.15 -13.17
CA TYR A 28 -0.57 19.84 -12.92
C TYR A 28 -0.70 18.51 -12.17
N THR A 29 -1.87 18.26 -11.59
CA THR A 29 -2.20 16.94 -11.03
C THR A 29 -2.60 15.97 -12.14
N VAL A 30 -1.87 14.86 -12.25
CA VAL A 30 -2.16 13.76 -13.17
C VAL A 30 -2.73 12.59 -12.38
N MET A 31 -3.94 12.18 -12.74
CA MET A 31 -4.57 11.00 -12.18
C MET A 31 -4.11 9.74 -12.92
N LEU A 32 -3.47 8.84 -12.19
CA LEU A 32 -3.07 7.51 -12.62
C LEU A 32 -4.11 6.49 -12.16
N LYS A 33 -4.68 5.76 -13.12
CA LYS A 33 -5.63 4.68 -12.85
C LYS A 33 -4.85 3.41 -12.55
N LEU A 34 -5.20 2.75 -11.45
CA LEU A 34 -4.57 1.52 -10.99
C LEU A 34 -5.35 0.26 -11.43
N SER A 35 -4.62 -0.84 -11.55
CA SER A 35 -5.11 -2.18 -11.90
C SER A 35 -6.08 -2.74 -10.85
N ARG A 36 -5.89 -2.38 -9.58
CA ARG A 36 -6.71 -2.74 -8.42
C ARG A 36 -6.76 -1.60 -7.40
N VAL A 37 -7.53 -1.83 -6.33
CA VAL A 37 -7.63 -0.92 -5.19
C VAL A 37 -6.33 -0.98 -4.38
N LEU A 38 -5.89 0.17 -3.88
CA LEU A 38 -4.78 0.27 -2.93
C LEU A 38 -5.23 -0.13 -1.53
N ASP A 39 -4.41 -0.95 -0.88
CA ASP A 39 -4.55 -1.22 0.54
C ASP A 39 -3.92 -0.09 1.38
N VAL A 40 -4.19 -0.10 2.68
CA VAL A 40 -3.73 0.95 3.61
C VAL A 40 -2.21 1.04 3.64
N ASP A 41 -1.53 -0.09 3.76
CA ASP A 41 -0.07 -0.15 3.83
C ASP A 41 0.56 0.33 2.52
N GLU A 42 -0.03 -0.01 1.37
CA GLU A 42 0.46 0.41 0.05
C GLU A 42 0.31 1.90 -0.18
N ALA A 43 -0.86 2.47 0.15
CA ALA A 43 -1.10 3.91 0.02
C ALA A 43 -0.12 4.72 0.89
N ARG A 44 0.16 4.21 2.10
CA ARG A 44 1.17 4.78 3.00
C ARG A 44 2.57 4.68 2.41
N LEU A 45 3.01 3.48 2.01
CA LEU A 45 4.35 3.24 1.46
C LEU A 45 4.62 4.03 0.19
N ILE A 46 3.62 4.20 -0.70
CA ILE A 46 3.73 5.07 -1.88
C ILE A 46 4.09 6.50 -1.47
N SER A 47 3.35 7.05 -0.51
CA SER A 47 3.53 8.44 -0.05
C SER A 47 4.86 8.63 0.69
N GLU A 48 5.35 7.60 1.39
CA GLU A 48 6.65 7.61 2.06
C GLU A 48 7.82 7.55 1.07
N ARG A 49 7.69 6.80 -0.03
CA ARG A 49 8.77 6.61 -1.01
C ARG A 49 8.84 7.66 -2.08
N ASN A 50 7.70 8.21 -2.47
CA ASN A 50 7.65 9.23 -3.49
C ASN A 50 6.70 10.35 -3.05
N PRO A 51 7.24 11.52 -2.64
CA PRO A 51 6.44 12.63 -2.15
C PRO A 51 5.53 13.26 -3.22
N PHE A 52 5.78 13.00 -4.51
CA PHE A 52 4.97 13.48 -5.62
C PHE A 52 3.82 12.55 -5.98
N LEU A 53 3.78 11.35 -5.38
CA LEU A 53 2.74 10.36 -5.62
C LEU A 53 1.87 10.18 -4.38
N HIS A 54 0.55 10.37 -4.56
CA HIS A 54 -0.42 10.27 -3.49
C HIS A 54 -1.47 9.21 -3.82
N GLY A 55 -1.41 8.11 -3.08
CA GLY A 55 -2.40 7.04 -3.13
C GLY A 55 -3.43 7.20 -2.01
N THR A 56 -4.71 6.95 -2.30
CA THR A 56 -5.74 6.84 -1.27
C THR A 56 -6.11 5.39 -1.06
N ALA A 57 -6.00 4.90 0.18
CA ALA A 57 -6.44 3.55 0.53
C ALA A 57 -7.93 3.37 0.18
N GLY A 58 -8.30 2.20 -0.34
CA GLY A 58 -9.66 1.93 -0.82
C GLY A 58 -9.98 2.52 -2.20
N SER A 59 -9.04 3.24 -2.83
CA SER A 59 -9.19 3.82 -4.17
C SER A 59 -8.35 3.10 -5.22
N ARG A 60 -8.78 3.22 -6.48
CA ARG A 60 -8.01 2.82 -7.67
C ARG A 60 -7.30 4.00 -8.33
N LYS A 61 -7.25 5.14 -7.66
CA LYS A 61 -6.62 6.37 -8.14
C LYS A 61 -5.30 6.57 -7.40
N LEU A 62 -4.29 6.94 -8.16
CA LEU A 62 -3.01 7.43 -7.68
C LEU A 62 -2.80 8.80 -8.32
N LEU A 63 -2.54 9.83 -7.52
CA LEU A 63 -2.36 11.19 -8.02
C LEU A 63 -0.86 11.50 -8.08
N ALA A 64 -0.41 12.01 -9.22
CA ALA A 64 0.92 12.58 -9.37
C ALA A 64 0.78 14.10 -9.38
N VAL A 65 1.40 14.79 -8.42
CA VAL A 65 1.32 16.26 -8.27
C VAL A 65 2.55 16.93 -8.86
N ASP A 66 2.40 18.20 -9.22
CA ASP A 66 3.47 19.04 -9.79
C ASP A 66 4.21 18.36 -10.96
N THR A 67 3.45 17.70 -11.85
CA THR A 67 3.99 16.96 -12.99
C THR A 67 3.19 17.21 -14.26
N THR A 68 3.58 16.54 -15.35
CA THR A 68 2.88 16.58 -16.64
C THR A 68 2.56 15.17 -17.11
N VAL A 69 1.63 15.03 -18.06
CA VAL A 69 1.30 13.72 -18.63
C VAL A 69 2.51 13.14 -19.37
N GLU A 70 3.29 13.99 -20.01
CA GLU A 70 4.52 13.66 -20.72
C GLU A 70 5.56 13.11 -19.76
N THR A 71 5.84 13.81 -18.65
CA THR A 71 6.76 13.33 -17.61
C THR A 71 6.30 12.00 -17.02
N VAL A 72 5.00 11.86 -16.71
CA VAL A 72 4.43 10.59 -16.24
C VAL A 72 4.60 9.46 -17.27
N ARG A 73 4.52 9.75 -18.57
CA ARG A 73 4.73 8.76 -19.63
C ARG A 73 6.18 8.36 -19.75
N GLU A 74 7.10 9.30 -19.61
CA GLU A 74 8.54 9.06 -19.62
C GLU A 74 8.98 8.25 -18.39
N GLU A 75 8.47 8.59 -17.21
CA GLU A 75 8.77 7.91 -15.95
C GLU A 75 7.89 6.68 -15.68
N LYS A 76 7.06 6.29 -16.65
CA LYS A 76 6.10 5.19 -16.48
C LYS A 76 6.76 3.94 -15.91
N ASP A 77 7.90 3.54 -16.43
CA ASP A 77 8.57 2.31 -16.01
C ASP A 77 9.12 2.44 -14.58
N MET A 78 9.63 3.61 -14.19
CA MET A 78 10.03 3.89 -12.81
C MET A 78 8.84 3.82 -11.85
N ILE A 79 7.71 4.43 -12.22
CA ILE A 79 6.47 4.35 -11.44
C ILE A 79 6.00 2.89 -11.30
N GLN A 80 6.09 2.08 -12.36
CA GLN A 80 5.71 0.66 -12.30
C GLN A 80 6.64 -0.16 -11.41
N MET A 81 7.95 0.13 -11.42
CA MET A 81 8.91 -0.50 -10.51
C MET A 81 8.60 -0.14 -9.06
N LEU A 82 8.40 1.14 -8.76
CA LEU A 82 8.02 1.60 -7.43
C LEU A 82 6.77 0.89 -6.90
N LEU A 83 5.72 0.78 -7.73
CA LEU A 83 4.49 0.09 -7.34
C LEU A 83 4.70 -1.40 -7.08
N ALA A 84 5.60 -2.05 -7.82
CA ALA A 84 5.94 -3.46 -7.60
C ALA A 84 6.72 -3.67 -6.29
N GLU A 85 7.63 -2.75 -5.96
CA GLU A 85 8.34 -2.77 -4.67
C GLU A 85 7.40 -2.54 -3.50
N VAL A 86 6.53 -1.54 -3.59
CA VAL A 86 5.50 -1.28 -2.57
C VAL A 86 4.62 -2.51 -2.35
N GLU A 87 4.17 -3.17 -3.43
CA GLU A 87 3.39 -4.40 -3.33
C GLU A 87 4.17 -5.52 -2.60
N ALA A 88 5.46 -5.68 -2.90
CA ALA A 88 6.31 -6.67 -2.23
C ALA A 88 6.49 -6.37 -0.74
N ASP A 89 6.71 -5.10 -0.39
CA ASP A 89 6.94 -4.69 0.99
C ASP A 89 5.67 -4.75 1.84
N ALA A 90 4.53 -4.33 1.29
CA ALA A 90 3.24 -4.49 1.97
C ALA A 90 2.94 -5.98 2.25
N LEU A 91 3.26 -6.87 1.30
CA LEU A 91 3.13 -8.31 1.51
C LEU A 91 4.07 -8.83 2.61
N ALA A 92 5.30 -8.31 2.67
CA ALA A 92 6.27 -8.65 3.71
C ALA A 92 5.80 -8.20 5.09
N GLU A 93 5.24 -6.99 5.22
CA GLU A 93 4.68 -6.49 6.49
C GLU A 93 3.48 -7.31 6.97
N VAL A 94 2.59 -7.70 6.06
CA VAL A 94 1.47 -8.60 6.38
C VAL A 94 1.98 -9.97 6.84
N ALA A 95 2.99 -10.52 6.15
CA ALA A 95 3.59 -11.80 6.54
C ALA A 95 4.25 -11.70 7.92
N HIS A 96 4.94 -10.59 8.21
CA HIS A 96 5.56 -10.33 9.51
C HIS A 96 4.52 -10.28 10.63
N ARG A 97 3.48 -9.44 10.49
CA ARG A 97 2.38 -9.35 11.47
C ARG A 97 1.74 -10.70 11.75
N ARG A 98 1.43 -11.48 10.71
CA ARG A 98 0.87 -12.83 10.88
C ARG A 98 1.80 -13.78 11.63
N ALA A 99 3.10 -13.69 11.38
CA ALA A 99 4.09 -14.50 12.10
C ALA A 99 4.17 -14.08 13.58
N GLU A 100 4.09 -12.79 13.88
CA GLU A 100 4.06 -12.28 15.25
C GLU A 100 2.79 -12.68 16.01
N GLU A 101 1.63 -12.53 15.39
CA GLU A 101 0.34 -12.97 15.93
C GLU A 101 0.37 -14.47 16.25
N ARG A 102 0.89 -15.28 15.33
CA ARG A 102 1.03 -16.72 15.54
C ARG A 102 1.94 -17.03 16.73
N ARG A 103 3.09 -16.36 16.85
CA ARG A 103 4.00 -16.53 18.00
C ARG A 103 3.34 -16.08 19.32
N ALA A 104 2.52 -15.04 19.30
CA ALA A 104 1.77 -14.59 20.47
C ALA A 104 0.73 -15.62 20.92
N LEU A 105 -0.02 -16.20 19.97
CA LEU A 105 -0.98 -17.27 20.23
C LEU A 105 -0.30 -18.52 20.78
N GLU A 106 0.83 -18.93 20.20
CA GLU A 106 1.60 -20.09 20.68
C GLU A 106 2.11 -19.87 22.13
N ARG A 107 2.56 -18.66 22.46
CA ARG A 107 2.95 -18.29 23.84
C ARG A 107 1.77 -18.36 24.80
N SER A 108 0.63 -17.77 24.44
CA SER A 108 -0.58 -17.79 25.27
C SER A 108 -1.09 -19.22 25.49
N ALA A 109 -1.10 -20.06 24.44
CA ALA A 109 -1.50 -21.46 24.55
C ALA A 109 -0.53 -22.29 25.41
N ALA A 110 0.77 -22.01 25.36
CA ALA A 110 1.75 -22.64 26.25
C ALA A 110 1.54 -22.24 27.71
N GLU A 111 1.24 -20.97 27.97
CA GLU A 111 0.93 -20.47 29.31
C GLU A 111 -0.35 -21.08 29.89
N VAL A 112 -1.42 -21.18 29.09
CA VAL A 112 -2.67 -21.85 29.50
C VAL A 112 -2.43 -23.32 29.84
N ARG A 113 -1.65 -24.04 29.01
CA ARG A 113 -1.29 -25.45 29.30
C ARG A 113 -0.52 -25.57 30.61
N ARG A 114 0.50 -24.73 30.82
CA ARG A 114 1.28 -24.71 32.07
C ARG A 114 0.38 -24.43 33.28
N ARG A 115 -0.53 -23.46 33.18
CA ARG A 115 -1.47 -23.14 34.27
C ARG A 115 -2.40 -24.31 34.58
N ASN A 116 -2.90 -25.00 33.55
CA ASN A 116 -3.76 -26.16 33.73
C ASN A 116 -3.01 -27.35 34.35
N GLU A 117 -1.74 -27.55 34.01
CA GLU A 117 -0.87 -28.55 34.64
C GLU A 117 -0.70 -28.27 36.15
N VAL A 118 -0.36 -27.04 36.52
CA VAL A 118 -0.23 -26.63 37.93
C VAL A 118 -1.54 -26.77 38.70
N LEU A 119 -2.68 -26.42 38.09
CA LEU A 119 -3.99 -26.57 38.74
C LEU A 119 -4.45 -28.03 38.83
N GLY A 120 -4.02 -28.90 37.91
CA GLY A 120 -4.30 -30.33 37.94
C GLY A 120 -3.46 -31.11 38.95
N GLU A 121 -2.33 -30.57 39.41
CA GLU A 121 -1.53 -31.13 40.50
C GLU A 121 -2.10 -30.80 41.90
N ILE A 122 -3.04 -29.85 41.99
CA ILE A 122 -3.79 -29.54 43.22
C ILE A 122 -5.04 -30.43 43.24
N ASP A 123 -4.85 -31.74 43.39
CA ASP A 123 -5.92 -32.66 43.79
C ASP A 123 -6.11 -32.57 45.31
N TRP A 124 -7.37 -32.40 45.75
CA TRP A 124 -7.80 -32.41 47.16
C TRP A 124 -7.92 -33.83 47.72
#